data_AF-A0A507E8G5-F1
#
_entry.id   AF-A0A507E8G5-F1
#
_cell.length_a   1.000
_cell.length_b   1.000
_cell.length_c   1.000
_cell.angle_alpha   90.00
_cell.angle_beta   90.00
_cell.angle_gamma   90.00
#
_symmetry.space_group_name_H-M   'P 1'
#
loop_
_entity.id
_entity.type
_entity.pdbx_description
1 polymer ?
#
loop_
_entity_poly.entity_id
_entity_poly.type
_entity_poly.pdbx_seq_one_letter_code
_entity_poly.pdbx_strand_id
1 'polypeptide(L)'
;MPDSGLAEELLEGEFYGVVRENTVALLFAIALQGIATGILRNYRYRHTPRPPLVRGSSARLVGVEEELRLSSLALDNNHASGPLASGSSGHDSDLDEDETEQNEGTAAVMFCSIGLAAALSGLLLLLATNLFREIVSQTLIERQVPTTFWSYSFMACAISLYGLMPFCYLFLEANGTTFIARMKESLQTACLFWILGAGLVYILTRLLGAEAFMDSHPWLSALNILTSFVCAFFCAMVTPQGAASLFRYAASLALPLDHRTKTTCLITQHELDIMVLENQMHTLRESIVKPRRPSAPQRDEDVELETTKLRISTLRQEIVQLRQVEDQNPLARLLLVAIFFLLNSMGWVTVMLRITASLMNHVLSSNLRPWGVGEPQPPPQWWPVTEPIALGFFSVSTIVGFFQRVPQLQLRRHKTPAPRMVASISLVLLITMALPLICRALGISIVAYGPYANVPLIRNHPWLASSYKAFMLWQLGPARTLL
;
A
#
# COMPACT_ATOMS: atom_id res chain seq x y z
N MET A 1 -0.16 30.36 -55.92
CA MET A 1 0.62 29.41 -55.10
C MET A 1 0.68 29.97 -53.70
N PRO A 2 -0.28 29.62 -52.82
CA PRO A 2 -0.23 30.02 -51.42
C PRO A 2 0.53 28.96 -50.59
N ASP A 3 1.45 29.45 -49.76
CA ASP A 3 1.72 29.00 -48.40
C ASP A 3 2.21 27.55 -48.15
N SER A 4 3.24 27.10 -48.86
CA SER A 4 3.98 25.88 -48.46
C SER A 4 4.79 26.06 -47.16
N GLY A 5 5.23 27.29 -46.83
CA GLY A 5 6.04 27.55 -45.63
C GLY A 5 5.24 27.52 -44.32
N LEU A 6 3.95 27.84 -44.35
CA LEU A 6 3.10 27.90 -43.16
C LEU A 6 2.71 26.48 -42.68
N ALA A 7 2.62 25.53 -43.61
CA ALA A 7 2.41 24.12 -43.29
C ALA A 7 3.64 23.47 -42.65
N GLU A 8 4.84 23.90 -43.03
CA GLU A 8 6.11 23.38 -42.50
C GLU A 8 6.35 23.88 -41.06
N GLU A 9 6.09 25.16 -40.77
CA GLU A 9 6.16 25.71 -39.40
C GLU A 9 5.12 25.08 -38.44
N LEU A 10 3.92 24.75 -38.93
CA LEU A 10 2.89 24.05 -38.13
C LEU A 10 3.32 22.61 -37.79
N LEU A 11 3.91 21.91 -38.76
CA LEU A 11 4.41 20.54 -38.58
C LEU A 11 5.60 20.48 -37.60
N GLU A 12 6.51 21.43 -37.68
CA GLU A 12 7.61 21.53 -36.72
C GLU A 12 7.09 21.81 -35.31
N GLY A 13 6.15 22.74 -35.15
CA GLY A 13 5.52 23.06 -33.87
C GLY A 13 4.85 21.86 -33.18
N GLU A 14 4.08 21.06 -33.94
CA GLU A 14 3.42 19.85 -33.43
C GLU A 14 4.44 18.78 -33.04
N PHE A 15 5.47 18.54 -33.86
CA PHE A 15 6.50 17.54 -33.57
C PHE A 15 7.27 17.87 -32.29
N TYR A 16 7.73 19.12 -32.12
CA TYR A 16 8.42 19.54 -30.90
C TYR A 16 7.51 19.48 -29.67
N GLY A 17 6.20 19.75 -29.84
CA GLY A 17 5.20 19.58 -28.79
C GLY A 17 5.13 18.14 -28.26
N VAL A 18 4.95 17.17 -29.18
CA VAL A 18 4.86 15.74 -28.86
C VAL A 18 6.15 15.23 -28.21
N VAL A 19 7.32 15.60 -28.74
CA VAL A 19 8.61 15.20 -28.17
C VAL A 19 8.79 15.76 -26.76
N ARG A 20 8.44 17.03 -26.54
CA ARG A 20 8.53 17.67 -25.21
C ARG A 20 7.62 16.97 -24.21
N GLU A 21 6.37 16.70 -24.57
CA GLU A 21 5.40 16.01 -23.71
C GLU A 21 5.87 14.60 -23.32
N ASN A 22 6.32 13.82 -24.30
CA ASN A 22 6.82 12.47 -24.06
C ASN A 22 8.08 12.48 -23.18
N THR A 23 8.96 13.48 -23.36
CA THR A 23 10.17 13.63 -22.54
C THR A 23 9.82 13.95 -21.09
N VAL A 24 8.87 14.88 -20.86
CA VAL A 24 8.43 15.21 -19.49
C VAL A 24 7.72 14.02 -18.83
N ALA A 25 6.88 13.30 -19.58
CA ALA A 25 6.23 12.08 -19.09
C ALA A 25 7.25 11.00 -18.70
N LEU A 26 8.28 10.80 -19.52
CA LEU A 26 9.36 9.85 -19.25
C LEU A 26 10.15 10.23 -17.98
N LEU A 27 10.57 11.50 -17.87
CA LEU A 27 11.30 11.98 -16.69
C LEU A 27 10.48 11.84 -15.41
N PHE A 28 9.18 12.14 -15.48
CA PHE A 28 8.26 11.96 -14.36
C PHE A 28 8.12 10.49 -13.96
N ALA A 29 7.99 9.59 -14.94
CA ALA A 29 7.93 8.15 -14.69
C ALA A 29 9.21 7.62 -14.03
N ILE A 30 10.40 8.03 -14.52
CA ILE A 30 11.69 7.64 -13.95
C ILE A 30 11.84 8.13 -12.51
N ALA A 31 11.46 9.39 -12.23
CA ALA A 31 11.50 9.94 -10.88
C ALA A 31 10.61 9.16 -9.91
N LEU A 32 9.37 8.85 -10.30
CA LEU A 32 8.45 8.06 -9.49
C LEU A 32 8.93 6.62 -9.28
N GLN A 33 9.54 6.02 -10.29
CA GLN A 33 10.15 4.69 -10.18
C GLN A 33 11.31 4.69 -9.18
N GLY A 34 12.15 5.73 -9.17
CA GLY A 34 13.20 5.91 -8.17
C GLY A 34 12.64 6.00 -6.74
N ILE A 35 11.61 6.82 -6.54
CA ILE A 35 10.93 6.97 -5.24
C ILE A 35 10.29 5.64 -4.81
N ALA A 36 9.55 4.98 -5.69
CA ALA A 36 8.91 3.71 -5.42
C ALA A 36 9.93 2.62 -5.04
N THR A 37 11.05 2.55 -5.76
CA THR A 37 12.13 1.60 -5.48
C THR A 37 12.77 1.89 -4.12
N GLY A 38 13.01 3.16 -3.78
CA GLY A 38 13.52 3.58 -2.47
C GLY A 38 12.58 3.18 -1.32
N ILE A 39 11.28 3.39 -1.50
CA ILE A 39 10.26 2.98 -0.53
C ILE A 39 10.28 1.46 -0.35
N LEU A 40 10.19 0.68 -1.44
CA LEU A 40 10.09 -0.77 -1.37
C LEU A 40 11.36 -1.44 -0.85
N ARG A 41 12.54 -0.86 -1.09
CA ARG A 41 13.81 -1.36 -0.54
C ARG A 41 13.81 -1.40 0.98
N ASN A 42 13.08 -0.48 1.63
CA ASN A 42 12.93 -0.48 3.10
C ASN A 42 11.97 -1.55 3.62
N TYR A 43 11.08 -2.07 2.77
CA TYR A 43 10.10 -3.10 3.12
C TYR A 43 10.52 -4.52 2.74
N ARG A 44 11.56 -4.65 1.90
CA ARG A 44 12.13 -5.94 1.50
C ARG A 44 12.56 -6.74 2.73
N TYR A 45 12.16 -8.00 2.78
CA TYR A 45 12.69 -8.98 3.74
C TYR A 45 14.21 -9.03 3.58
N ARG A 46 14.93 -8.61 4.62
CA ARG A 46 16.37 -8.82 4.68
C ARG A 46 16.51 -10.19 5.33
N HIS A 47 16.93 -11.19 4.57
CA HIS A 47 17.48 -12.39 5.19
C HIS A 47 18.67 -11.90 6.01
N THR A 48 18.46 -11.73 7.31
CA THR A 48 19.58 -11.72 8.24
C THR A 48 20.13 -13.13 8.15
N PRO A 49 21.36 -13.32 7.62
CA PRO A 49 21.96 -14.65 7.61
C PRO A 49 21.83 -15.17 9.04
N ARG A 50 21.24 -16.36 9.19
CA ARG A 50 21.25 -17.04 10.48
C ARG A 50 22.72 -17.01 10.92
N PRO A 51 23.04 -16.50 12.13
CA PRO A 51 24.41 -16.62 12.61
C PRO A 51 24.78 -18.08 12.45
N PRO A 52 25.97 -18.39 11.89
CA PRO A 52 26.37 -19.77 11.69
C PRO A 52 26.16 -20.46 13.03
N LEU A 53 25.26 -21.44 13.05
CA LEU A 53 25.13 -22.35 14.16
C LEU A 53 26.53 -22.95 14.28
N VAL A 54 27.30 -22.43 15.22
CA VAL A 54 28.61 -22.95 15.56
C VAL A 54 28.33 -24.41 15.88
N ARG A 55 28.67 -25.28 14.93
CA ARG A 55 28.56 -26.73 15.03
C ARG A 55 29.67 -27.20 15.97
N GLY A 56 29.69 -26.63 17.17
CA GLY A 56 30.39 -27.15 18.31
C GLY A 56 29.58 -28.35 18.78
N SER A 57 30.19 -29.52 18.68
CA SER A 57 29.84 -30.74 19.38
C SER A 57 29.27 -30.47 20.78
N SER A 58 27.95 -30.35 20.88
CA SER A 58 27.20 -30.59 22.10
C SER A 58 26.02 -31.47 21.71
N ALA A 59 26.38 -32.73 21.50
CA ALA A 59 25.43 -33.82 21.48
C ALA A 59 24.61 -33.81 22.77
N ARG A 60 23.33 -34.14 22.64
CA ARG A 60 22.46 -34.72 23.68
C ARG A 60 22.47 -34.01 25.03
N LEU A 61 21.54 -33.09 25.22
CA LEU A 61 20.74 -33.00 26.45
C LEU A 61 19.61 -31.98 26.24
N VAL A 62 18.61 -32.39 25.47
CA VAL A 62 17.23 -31.96 25.71
C VAL A 62 16.47 -33.25 25.95
N GLY A 63 16.48 -33.67 27.22
CA GLY A 63 15.47 -34.59 27.75
C GLY A 63 14.11 -33.90 27.62
N VAL A 64 13.10 -34.56 27.09
CA VAL A 64 12.34 -35.61 27.78
C VAL A 64 11.59 -35.01 28.96
N GLU A 65 10.42 -34.42 28.68
CA GLU A 65 9.34 -34.37 29.66
C GLU A 65 7.92 -34.31 29.04
N GLU A 66 7.71 -34.80 27.81
CA GLU A 66 6.34 -34.82 27.24
C GLU A 66 5.97 -36.02 26.34
N GLU A 67 6.80 -37.07 26.28
CA GLU A 67 6.56 -38.19 25.34
C GLU A 67 6.47 -39.58 26.01
N LEU A 68 6.07 -39.62 27.27
CA LEU A 68 5.86 -40.87 28.03
C LEU A 68 4.40 -41.36 28.03
N ARG A 69 3.60 -41.02 27.01
CA ARG A 69 2.20 -41.49 26.90
C ARG A 69 1.74 -42.10 25.58
N LEU A 70 2.56 -42.21 24.54
CA LEU A 70 2.09 -42.68 23.23
C LEU A 70 3.00 -43.68 22.49
N SER A 71 3.67 -44.58 23.22
CA SER A 71 4.33 -45.74 22.58
C SER A 71 4.34 -46.97 23.47
N SER A 72 3.16 -47.55 23.66
CA SER A 72 3.01 -49.00 23.81
C SER A 72 2.11 -49.50 22.69
N LEU A 73 2.69 -49.78 21.52
CA LEU A 73 2.22 -50.73 20.49
C LEU A 73 2.94 -50.42 19.18
N ALA A 74 4.07 -51.10 18.95
CA ALA A 74 4.43 -51.68 17.66
C ALA A 74 5.82 -52.31 17.80
N LEU A 75 5.81 -53.62 18.07
CA LEU A 75 6.96 -54.49 17.84
C LEU A 75 7.22 -54.61 16.33
N ASP A 76 8.50 -54.89 16.05
CA ASP A 76 9.03 -55.67 14.94
C ASP A 76 8.89 -55.14 13.50
N ASN A 77 10.01 -54.68 12.93
CA ASN A 77 10.73 -55.58 12.03
C ASN A 77 12.18 -55.18 11.74
N ASN A 78 12.99 -56.22 11.64
CA ASN A 78 14.43 -56.25 11.51
C ASN A 78 14.96 -55.97 10.09
N HIS A 79 16.20 -55.48 10.07
CA HIS A 79 17.30 -55.75 9.12
C HIS A 79 17.12 -55.56 7.60
N ALA A 80 17.86 -54.60 7.05
CA ALA A 80 18.80 -54.86 5.95
C ALA A 80 19.90 -53.78 5.90
N SER A 81 21.13 -54.24 6.12
CA SER A 81 22.41 -53.55 5.89
C SER A 81 22.68 -53.33 4.39
N GLY A 82 23.18 -52.15 4.03
CA GLY A 82 23.67 -51.80 2.68
C GLY A 82 24.33 -50.40 2.68
N PRO A 83 25.28 -50.13 1.77
CA PRO A 83 26.59 -49.59 2.16
C PRO A 83 26.68 -48.06 2.20
N LEU A 84 27.67 -47.64 3.01
CA LEU A 84 28.28 -46.31 3.03
C LEU A 84 28.64 -45.84 1.61
N ALA A 85 27.85 -44.90 1.08
CA ALA A 85 28.28 -44.00 0.02
C ALA A 85 28.53 -42.63 0.63
N SER A 86 29.80 -42.37 0.91
CA SER A 86 30.34 -41.04 1.18
C SER A 86 30.24 -40.18 -0.08
N GLY A 87 29.16 -39.41 -0.20
CA GLY A 87 28.99 -38.35 -1.20
C GLY A 87 29.14 -36.98 -0.55
N SER A 88 30.39 -36.55 -0.37
CA SER A 88 30.74 -35.17 -0.03
C SER A 88 30.56 -34.29 -1.28
N SER A 89 29.32 -33.96 -1.64
CA SER A 89 28.99 -33.02 -2.73
C SER A 89 27.88 -32.01 -2.37
N GLY A 90 27.49 -31.91 -1.10
CA GLY A 90 26.41 -31.04 -0.65
C GLY A 90 26.84 -29.63 -0.24
N HIS A 91 27.93 -29.09 -0.80
CA HIS A 91 28.35 -27.72 -0.51
C HIS A 91 28.18 -26.76 -1.70
N ASP A 92 28.10 -27.29 -2.93
CA ASP A 92 27.85 -26.46 -4.12
C ASP A 92 26.35 -26.23 -4.36
N SER A 93 25.46 -27.15 -3.93
CA SER A 93 24.01 -27.00 -4.10
C SER A 93 23.41 -25.85 -3.30
N ASP A 94 23.94 -25.58 -2.10
CA ASP A 94 23.39 -24.57 -1.20
C ASP A 94 23.69 -23.14 -1.67
N LEU A 95 24.78 -22.94 -2.43
CA LEU A 95 25.15 -21.63 -2.98
C LEU A 95 24.26 -21.24 -4.17
N ASP A 96 23.89 -22.21 -5.02
CA ASP A 96 23.03 -21.97 -6.18
C ASP A 96 21.58 -21.64 -5.76
N GLU A 97 21.07 -22.27 -4.68
CA GLU A 97 19.73 -21.99 -4.15
C GLU A 97 19.62 -20.54 -3.62
N ASP A 98 20.59 -20.09 -2.82
CA ASP A 98 20.61 -18.73 -2.28
C ASP A 98 20.66 -17.64 -3.38
N GLU A 99 21.42 -17.87 -4.46
CA GLU A 99 21.48 -16.94 -5.59
C GLU A 99 20.15 -16.85 -6.36
N THR A 100 19.47 -17.98 -6.56
CA THR A 100 18.17 -18.01 -7.24
C THR A 100 17.10 -17.27 -6.43
N GLU A 101 16.99 -17.53 -5.13
CA GLU A 101 16.04 -16.83 -4.25
C GLU A 101 16.31 -15.32 -4.20
N GLN A 102 17.59 -14.92 -4.17
CA GLN A 102 17.95 -13.49 -4.16
C GLN A 102 17.57 -12.79 -5.47
N ASN A 103 17.72 -13.48 -6.61
CA ASN A 103 17.32 -12.96 -7.92
C ASN A 103 15.81 -12.84 -8.05
N GLU A 104 15.05 -13.82 -7.56
CA GLU A 104 13.58 -13.79 -7.53
C GLU A 104 13.04 -12.62 -6.72
N GLY A 105 13.55 -12.44 -5.50
CA GLY A 105 13.17 -11.32 -4.65
C GLY A 105 13.51 -9.97 -5.28
N THR A 106 14.56 -9.89 -6.10
CA THR A 106 14.94 -8.66 -6.80
C THR A 106 14.01 -8.37 -7.98
N ALA A 107 13.69 -9.38 -8.79
CA ALA A 107 12.74 -9.24 -9.91
C ALA A 107 11.35 -8.82 -9.42
N ALA A 108 10.84 -9.46 -8.37
CA ALA A 108 9.55 -9.12 -7.77
C ALA A 108 9.51 -7.67 -7.25
N VAL A 109 10.60 -7.19 -6.62
CA VAL A 109 10.72 -5.79 -6.18
C VAL A 109 10.71 -4.82 -7.35
N MET A 110 11.35 -5.16 -8.48
CA MET A 110 11.32 -4.31 -9.68
C MET A 110 9.91 -4.20 -10.27
N PHE A 111 9.19 -5.32 -10.39
CA PHE A 111 7.81 -5.30 -10.88
C PHE A 111 6.88 -4.52 -9.93
N CYS A 112 7.04 -4.74 -8.62
CA CYS A 112 6.34 -4.01 -7.59
C CYS A 112 6.65 -2.50 -7.64
N SER A 113 7.90 -2.10 -7.89
CA SER A 113 8.27 -0.68 -7.94
C SER A 113 7.67 0.03 -9.15
N ILE A 114 7.61 -0.63 -10.31
CA ILE A 114 6.92 -0.11 -11.50
C ILE A 114 5.43 0.06 -11.21
N GLY A 115 4.78 -0.94 -10.61
CA GLY A 115 3.36 -0.86 -10.24
C GLY A 115 3.07 0.25 -9.23
N LEU A 116 3.90 0.41 -8.21
CA LEU A 116 3.75 1.47 -7.22
C LEU A 116 4.01 2.85 -7.84
N ALA A 117 4.99 2.97 -8.74
CA ALA A 117 5.26 4.22 -9.47
C ALA A 117 4.08 4.61 -10.36
N ALA A 118 3.49 3.65 -11.07
CA ALA A 118 2.28 3.88 -11.85
C ALA A 118 1.14 4.36 -10.94
N ALA A 119 0.88 3.70 -9.81
CA ALA A 119 -0.17 4.10 -8.87
C ALA A 119 0.07 5.49 -8.26
N LEU A 120 1.30 5.83 -7.92
CA LEU A 120 1.67 7.17 -7.46
C LEU A 120 1.49 8.22 -8.56
N SER A 121 1.81 7.87 -9.80
CA SER A 121 1.64 8.76 -10.96
C SER A 121 0.18 9.15 -11.14
N GLY A 122 -0.74 8.18 -11.07
CA GLY A 122 -2.18 8.44 -11.23
C GLY A 122 -2.74 9.29 -10.08
N LEU A 123 -2.30 9.01 -8.84
CA LEU A 123 -2.72 9.76 -7.66
C LEU A 123 -2.22 11.22 -7.71
N LEU A 124 -0.94 11.41 -8.01
CA LEU A 124 -0.33 12.74 -8.08
C LEU A 124 -0.87 13.54 -9.26
N LEU A 125 -1.08 12.90 -10.41
CA LEU A 125 -1.67 13.55 -11.58
C LEU A 125 -3.11 13.99 -11.28
N LEU A 126 -3.89 13.18 -10.55
CA LEU A 126 -5.22 13.56 -10.08
C LEU A 126 -5.20 14.79 -9.18
N LEU A 127 -4.24 14.88 -8.26
CA LEU A 127 -4.13 16.05 -7.39
C LEU A 127 -3.62 17.29 -8.16
N ALA A 128 -2.57 17.12 -8.96
CA ALA A 128 -1.92 18.19 -9.71
C ALA A 128 -2.84 18.82 -10.75
N THR A 129 -3.59 18.01 -11.51
CA THR A 129 -4.54 18.52 -12.51
C THR A 129 -5.68 19.33 -11.90
N ASN A 130 -6.03 19.09 -10.63
CA ASN A 130 -7.00 19.91 -9.91
C ASN A 130 -6.36 21.16 -9.29
N LEU A 131 -5.19 21.01 -8.68
CA LEU A 131 -4.50 22.12 -8.02
C LEU A 131 -4.09 23.21 -9.01
N PHE A 132 -3.58 22.80 -10.18
CA PHE A 132 -3.11 23.72 -11.21
C PHE A 132 -4.17 24.02 -12.27
N ARG A 133 -5.46 23.71 -12.03
CA ARG A 133 -6.51 23.87 -13.05
C ARG A 133 -6.51 25.27 -13.66
N GLU A 134 -6.48 26.32 -12.83
CA GLU A 134 -6.54 27.71 -13.30
C GLU A 134 -5.28 28.10 -14.08
N ILE A 135 -4.11 27.73 -13.58
CA ILE A 135 -2.83 27.99 -14.25
C ILE A 135 -2.77 27.24 -15.58
N VAL A 136 -3.09 25.95 -15.59
CA VAL A 136 -3.14 25.11 -16.79
C VAL A 136 -4.16 25.64 -17.80
N SER A 137 -5.31 26.15 -17.34
CA SER A 137 -6.33 26.72 -18.23
C SER A 137 -5.90 28.02 -18.89
N GLN A 138 -4.95 28.77 -18.31
CA GLN A 138 -4.53 30.07 -18.78
C GLN A 138 -3.20 30.04 -19.55
N THR A 139 -2.26 29.16 -19.21
CA THR A 139 -0.87 29.22 -19.72
C THR A 139 -0.46 28.03 -20.58
N LEU A 140 -1.19 26.91 -20.54
CA LEU A 140 -0.87 25.72 -21.34
C LEU A 140 -1.80 25.61 -22.54
N ILE A 141 -1.22 25.97 -23.68
CA ILE A 141 -1.60 25.68 -25.06
C ILE A 141 -2.34 24.34 -25.14
N GLU A 142 -3.59 24.42 -25.63
CA GLU A 142 -4.52 23.35 -26.02
C GLU A 142 -4.85 22.25 -24.99
N ARG A 143 -6.14 21.88 -24.96
CA ARG A 143 -6.73 20.81 -24.13
C ARG A 143 -6.02 19.44 -24.20
N GLN A 144 -5.03 19.27 -25.07
CA GLN A 144 -4.40 17.99 -25.40
C GLN A 144 -3.42 17.50 -24.33
N VAL A 145 -2.52 18.34 -23.80
CA VAL A 145 -1.45 17.90 -22.88
C VAL A 145 -1.97 17.12 -21.66
N PRO A 146 -2.95 17.63 -20.88
CA PRO A 146 -3.44 16.92 -19.71
C PRO A 146 -4.09 15.58 -20.09
N THR A 147 -4.77 15.53 -21.24
CA THR A 147 -5.44 14.31 -21.70
C THR A 147 -4.45 13.23 -22.12
N THR A 148 -3.33 13.60 -22.75
CA THR A 148 -2.25 12.69 -23.12
C THR A 148 -1.58 12.10 -21.88
N PHE A 149 -1.20 12.94 -20.91
CA PHE A 149 -0.61 12.48 -19.64
C PHE A 149 -1.53 11.55 -18.86
N TRP A 150 -2.83 11.87 -18.81
CA TRP A 150 -3.83 11.00 -18.20
C TRP A 150 -3.94 9.66 -18.90
N SER A 151 -3.88 9.66 -20.23
CA SER A 151 -3.93 8.43 -21.02
C SER A 151 -2.70 7.56 -20.76
N TYR A 152 -1.50 8.14 -20.67
CA TYR A 152 -0.28 7.39 -20.33
C TYR A 152 -0.29 6.85 -18.90
N SER A 153 -0.64 7.67 -17.91
CA SER A 153 -0.72 7.23 -16.51
C SER A 153 -1.78 6.14 -16.34
N PHE A 154 -2.91 6.29 -17.03
CA PHE A 154 -3.96 5.28 -17.08
C PHE A 154 -3.45 3.98 -17.72
N MET A 155 -2.85 4.02 -18.91
CA MET A 155 -2.31 2.84 -19.56
C MET A 155 -1.24 2.16 -18.69
N ALA A 156 -0.34 2.93 -18.08
CA ALA A 156 0.68 2.41 -17.18
C ALA A 156 0.08 1.70 -15.96
N CYS A 157 -0.93 2.30 -15.32
CA CYS A 157 -1.64 1.68 -14.22
C CYS A 157 -2.43 0.44 -14.66
N ALA A 158 -3.03 0.43 -15.84
CA ALA A 158 -3.80 -0.71 -16.35
C ALA A 158 -2.90 -1.88 -16.72
N ILE A 159 -1.80 -1.61 -17.43
CA ILE A 159 -0.75 -2.59 -17.74
C ILE A 159 -0.16 -3.13 -16.43
N SER A 160 0.08 -2.27 -15.45
CA SER A 160 0.59 -2.70 -14.14
C SER A 160 -0.40 -3.59 -13.40
N LEU A 161 -1.68 -3.18 -13.31
CA LEU A 161 -2.71 -3.88 -12.55
C LEU A 161 -3.09 -5.22 -13.17
N TYR A 162 -3.32 -5.25 -14.48
CA TYR A 162 -3.84 -6.44 -15.16
C TYR A 162 -2.74 -7.30 -15.80
N GLY A 163 -1.59 -6.72 -16.16
CA GLY A 163 -0.47 -7.44 -16.74
C GLY A 163 0.61 -7.75 -15.70
N LEU A 164 1.24 -6.71 -15.16
CA LEU A 164 2.47 -6.83 -14.38
C LEU A 164 2.26 -7.52 -13.02
N MET A 165 1.20 -7.18 -12.27
CA MET A 165 0.97 -7.76 -10.95
C MET A 165 0.58 -9.25 -11.02
N PRO A 166 -0.35 -9.70 -11.88
CA PRO A 166 -0.64 -11.13 -12.04
C PRO A 166 0.57 -11.89 -12.56
N PHE A 167 1.33 -11.32 -13.50
CA PHE A 167 2.57 -11.91 -13.99
C PHE A 167 3.60 -12.07 -12.87
N CYS A 168 3.80 -11.03 -12.04
CA CYS A 168 4.72 -11.07 -10.91
C CYS A 168 4.30 -12.14 -9.88
N TYR A 169 3.00 -12.26 -9.61
CA TYR A 169 2.48 -13.31 -8.74
C TYR A 169 2.75 -14.72 -9.30
N LEU A 170 2.44 -14.95 -10.59
CA LEU A 170 2.71 -16.23 -11.25
C LEU A 170 4.21 -16.53 -11.35
N PHE A 171 5.04 -15.51 -11.53
CA PHE A 171 6.50 -15.65 -11.55
C PHE A 171 7.05 -16.10 -10.19
N LEU A 172 6.48 -15.59 -9.08
CA LEU A 172 6.83 -16.01 -7.73
C LEU A 172 6.40 -17.45 -7.41
N GLU A 173 5.32 -17.93 -8.03
CA GLU A 173 4.78 -19.29 -7.81
C GLU A 173 5.35 -20.33 -8.81
N ALA A 174 6.05 -19.89 -9.85
CA ALA A 174 6.58 -20.79 -10.88
C ALA A 174 7.70 -21.68 -10.33
N ASN A 175 7.63 -22.99 -10.62
CA ASN A 175 8.57 -24.00 -10.13
C ASN A 175 9.81 -24.21 -11.02
N GLY A 176 9.97 -23.43 -12.09
CA GLY A 176 11.09 -23.59 -13.03
C GLY A 176 12.46 -23.43 -12.35
N THR A 177 13.44 -24.29 -12.66
CA THR A 177 14.78 -24.20 -12.05
C THR A 177 15.61 -23.01 -12.52
N THR A 178 15.32 -22.49 -13.72
CA THR A 178 16.03 -21.34 -14.31
C THR A 178 15.10 -20.15 -14.48
N PHE A 179 15.65 -18.93 -14.40
CA PHE A 179 14.90 -17.69 -14.60
C PHE A 179 14.10 -17.68 -15.93
N ILE A 180 14.71 -18.17 -17.02
CA ILE A 180 14.07 -18.23 -18.34
C ILE A 180 12.92 -19.24 -18.35
N ALA A 181 13.10 -20.41 -17.73
CA ALA A 181 12.05 -21.41 -17.64
C ALA A 181 10.84 -20.88 -16.84
N ARG A 182 11.09 -20.23 -15.69
CA ARG A 182 10.03 -19.58 -14.90
C ARG A 182 9.31 -18.49 -15.69
N MET A 183 10.06 -17.63 -16.38
CA MET A 183 9.49 -16.57 -17.20
C MET A 183 8.60 -17.13 -18.31
N LYS A 184 9.00 -18.25 -18.93
CA LYS A 184 8.19 -18.94 -19.95
C LYS A 184 6.91 -19.52 -19.36
N GLU A 185 7.00 -20.20 -18.22
CA GLU A 185 5.85 -20.80 -17.52
C GLU A 185 4.87 -19.72 -17.05
N SER A 186 5.37 -18.64 -16.44
CA SER A 186 4.55 -17.53 -15.98
C SER A 186 3.92 -16.75 -17.14
N LEU A 187 4.63 -16.58 -18.26
CA LEU A 187 4.09 -15.94 -19.45
C LEU A 187 2.99 -16.79 -20.10
N GLN A 188 3.18 -18.11 -20.19
CA GLN A 188 2.19 -19.02 -20.74
C GLN A 188 0.91 -19.05 -19.88
N THR A 189 1.06 -19.15 -18.56
CA THR A 189 -0.08 -19.12 -17.63
C THR A 189 -0.79 -17.77 -17.63
N ALA A 190 -0.04 -16.66 -17.68
CA ALA A 190 -0.63 -15.32 -17.83
C ALA A 190 -1.41 -15.17 -19.14
N CYS A 191 -0.90 -15.70 -20.26
CA CYS A 191 -1.60 -15.69 -21.55
C CYS A 191 -2.92 -16.45 -21.48
N LEU A 192 -2.91 -17.66 -20.90
CA LEU A 192 -4.12 -18.46 -20.68
C LEU A 192 -5.14 -17.74 -19.78
N PHE A 193 -4.66 -17.12 -18.69
CA PHE A 193 -5.49 -16.33 -17.79
C PHE A 193 -6.17 -15.16 -18.52
N TRP A 194 -5.44 -14.47 -19.40
CA TRP A 194 -5.99 -13.39 -20.21
C TRP A 194 -7.01 -13.85 -21.24
N ILE A 195 -6.76 -14.97 -21.92
CA ILE A 195 -7.73 -15.57 -22.87
C ILE A 195 -9.02 -15.94 -22.13
N LEU A 196 -8.90 -16.58 -20.96
CA LEU A 196 -10.04 -16.92 -20.12
C LEU A 196 -10.79 -15.68 -19.63
N GLY A 197 -10.06 -14.67 -19.14
CA GLY A 197 -10.63 -13.42 -18.67
C GLY A 197 -11.37 -12.66 -19.78
N ALA A 198 -10.80 -12.59 -20.98
CA ALA A 198 -11.45 -12.00 -22.15
C ALA A 198 -12.73 -12.76 -22.53
N GLY A 199 -12.68 -14.10 -22.51
CA GLY A 199 -13.85 -14.95 -22.74
C GLY A 199 -14.96 -14.71 -21.69
N LEU A 200 -14.60 -14.58 -20.42
CA LEU A 200 -15.56 -14.33 -19.34
C LEU A 200 -16.19 -12.94 -19.44
N VAL A 201 -15.40 -11.90 -19.75
CA VAL A 201 -15.92 -10.55 -20.00
C VAL A 201 -16.85 -10.53 -21.21
N TYR A 202 -16.51 -11.26 -22.28
CA TYR A 202 -17.38 -11.41 -23.44
C TYR A 202 -18.72 -12.08 -23.08
N ILE A 203 -18.69 -13.16 -22.29
CA ILE A 203 -19.90 -13.84 -21.82
C ILE A 203 -20.74 -12.90 -20.94
N LEU A 204 -20.12 -12.19 -19.99
CA LEU A 204 -20.84 -11.24 -19.12
C LEU A 204 -21.48 -10.10 -19.91
N THR A 205 -20.79 -9.54 -20.90
CA THR A 205 -21.33 -8.44 -21.71
C THR A 205 -22.49 -8.90 -22.58
N ARG A 206 -22.43 -10.11 -23.15
CA ARG A 206 -23.57 -10.74 -23.84
C ARG A 206 -24.73 -11.05 -22.90
N LEU A 207 -24.48 -11.59 -21.72
CA LEU A 207 -25.52 -11.93 -20.74
C LEU A 207 -26.27 -10.69 -20.24
N LEU A 208 -25.56 -9.58 -20.06
CA LEU A 208 -26.13 -8.30 -19.62
C LEU A 208 -26.80 -7.51 -20.76
N GLY A 209 -26.80 -8.02 -21.99
CA GLY A 209 -27.34 -7.32 -23.16
C GLY A 209 -26.60 -6.01 -23.49
N ALA A 210 -25.35 -5.87 -23.03
CA ALA A 210 -24.54 -4.66 -23.15
C ALA A 210 -23.69 -4.67 -24.43
N GLU A 211 -24.23 -5.15 -25.55
CA GLU A 211 -23.48 -5.34 -26.80
C GLU A 211 -23.01 -4.01 -27.38
N ALA A 212 -23.89 -3.00 -27.38
CA ALA A 212 -23.57 -1.63 -27.78
C ALA A 212 -22.46 -0.98 -26.92
N PHE A 213 -22.23 -1.48 -25.71
CA PHE A 213 -21.20 -0.98 -24.80
C PHE A 213 -19.80 -1.50 -25.17
N MET A 214 -19.69 -2.75 -25.66
CA MET A 214 -18.44 -3.32 -26.18
C MET A 214 -18.06 -2.72 -27.54
N ASP A 215 -19.05 -2.44 -28.39
CA ASP A 215 -18.79 -1.82 -29.70
C ASP A 215 -18.28 -0.38 -29.58
N SER A 216 -18.65 0.31 -28.50
CA SER A 216 -18.26 1.70 -28.25
C SER A 216 -17.00 1.86 -27.39
N HIS A 217 -16.58 0.83 -26.65
CA HIS A 217 -15.45 0.92 -25.72
C HIS A 217 -14.49 -0.26 -25.88
N PRO A 218 -13.18 -0.01 -26.04
CA PRO A 218 -12.19 -1.08 -26.09
C PRO A 218 -12.24 -1.90 -24.79
N TRP A 219 -12.01 -3.22 -24.90
CA TRP A 219 -12.07 -4.23 -23.83
C TRP A 219 -11.48 -3.77 -22.48
N LEU A 220 -10.39 -3.00 -22.50
CA LEU A 220 -9.70 -2.50 -21.32
C LEU A 220 -10.53 -1.48 -20.53
N SER A 221 -11.37 -0.68 -21.21
CA SER A 221 -12.30 0.25 -20.59
C SER A 221 -13.45 -0.48 -19.89
N ALA A 222 -14.00 -1.53 -20.51
CA ALA A 222 -15.05 -2.36 -19.92
C ALA A 222 -14.58 -3.05 -18.62
N LEU A 223 -13.38 -3.64 -18.65
CA LEU A 223 -12.75 -4.20 -17.45
C LEU A 223 -12.59 -3.16 -16.35
N ASN A 224 -12.17 -1.96 -16.70
CA ASN A 224 -11.94 -0.92 -15.72
C ASN A 224 -13.23 -0.37 -15.09
N ILE A 225 -14.32 -0.34 -15.86
CA ILE A 225 -15.63 0.03 -15.33
C ILE A 225 -16.12 -1.02 -14.34
N LEU A 226 -15.97 -2.32 -14.65
CA LEU A 226 -16.34 -3.40 -13.75
C LEU A 226 -15.53 -3.35 -12.44
N THR A 227 -14.21 -3.20 -12.54
CA THR A 227 -13.34 -3.07 -11.35
C THR A 227 -13.62 -1.80 -10.57
N SER A 228 -13.97 -0.70 -11.25
CA SER A 228 -14.36 0.55 -10.59
C SER A 228 -15.66 0.42 -9.81
N PHE A 229 -16.64 -0.38 -10.26
CA PHE A 229 -17.86 -0.64 -9.49
C PHE A 229 -17.58 -1.39 -8.19
N VAL A 230 -16.79 -2.46 -8.28
CA VAL A 230 -16.36 -3.25 -7.11
C VAL A 230 -15.57 -2.35 -6.15
N CYS A 231 -14.62 -1.58 -6.70
CA CYS A 231 -13.83 -0.64 -5.92
C CYS A 231 -14.69 0.46 -5.29
N ALA A 232 -15.69 0.99 -5.99
CA ALA A 232 -16.61 2.00 -5.44
C ALA A 232 -17.34 1.46 -4.21
N PHE A 233 -17.86 0.23 -4.27
CA PHE A 233 -18.48 -0.42 -3.12
C PHE A 233 -17.51 -0.56 -1.94
N PHE A 234 -16.27 -1.01 -2.20
CA PHE A 234 -15.25 -1.10 -1.15
C PHE A 234 -14.87 0.26 -0.59
N CYS A 235 -14.61 1.26 -1.43
CA CYS A 235 -14.33 2.63 -1.00
C CYS A 235 -15.45 3.13 -0.08
N ALA A 236 -16.70 2.87 -0.41
CA ALA A 236 -17.80 3.33 0.42
C ALA A 236 -17.86 2.75 1.83
N MET A 237 -17.39 1.52 2.01
CA MET A 237 -17.27 0.91 3.33
C MET A 237 -16.03 1.39 4.08
N VAL A 238 -14.97 1.70 3.34
CA VAL A 238 -13.60 1.81 3.85
C VAL A 238 -13.19 3.26 4.14
N THR A 239 -13.56 4.20 3.28
CA THR A 239 -13.27 5.65 3.46
C THR A 239 -13.73 6.20 4.82
N PRO A 240 -14.95 5.94 5.36
CA PRO A 240 -15.33 6.40 6.70
C PRO A 240 -14.40 5.86 7.79
N GLN A 241 -14.02 4.58 7.71
CA GLN A 241 -13.11 3.95 8.67
C GLN A 241 -11.73 4.58 8.62
N GLY A 242 -11.23 4.85 7.41
CA GLY A 242 -9.96 5.54 7.22
C GLY A 242 -9.98 6.98 7.73
N ALA A 243 -11.08 7.71 7.52
CA ALA A 243 -11.24 9.06 8.07
C ALA A 243 -11.24 9.04 9.60
N ALA A 244 -12.02 8.14 10.23
CA ALA A 244 -12.03 7.97 11.68
C ALA A 244 -10.63 7.66 12.23
N SER A 245 -9.85 6.88 11.49
CA SER A 245 -8.49 6.54 11.86
C SER A 245 -7.47 7.63 11.67
N LEU A 246 -7.63 8.51 10.68
CA LEU A 246 -6.84 9.74 10.59
C LEU A 246 -7.08 10.64 11.81
N PHE A 247 -8.33 10.72 12.28
CA PHE A 247 -8.64 11.42 13.53
C PHE A 247 -8.05 10.72 14.76
N ARG A 248 -8.10 9.38 14.84
CA ARG A 248 -7.43 8.62 15.91
C ARG A 248 -5.92 8.80 15.89
N TYR A 249 -5.31 8.88 14.71
CA TYR A 249 -3.87 9.15 14.59
C TYR A 249 -3.52 10.55 15.09
N ALA A 250 -4.30 11.57 14.70
CA ALA A 250 -4.16 12.92 15.24
C ALA A 250 -4.33 12.94 16.77
N ALA A 251 -5.29 12.19 17.31
CA ALA A 251 -5.48 12.06 18.76
C ALA A 251 -4.35 11.31 19.45
N SER A 252 -3.75 10.30 18.81
CA SER A 252 -2.61 9.55 19.37
C SER A 252 -1.33 10.39 19.49
N LEU A 253 -1.21 11.44 18.68
CA LEU A 253 -0.15 12.43 18.78
C LEU A 253 -0.39 13.40 19.95
N ALA A 254 -1.62 13.49 20.46
CA ALA A 254 -1.94 14.31 21.62
C ALA A 254 -1.38 13.65 22.89
N LEU A 255 -0.37 14.29 23.46
CA LEU A 255 0.12 13.91 24.78
C LEU A 255 -0.93 14.32 25.84
N PRO A 256 -1.19 13.46 26.85
CA PRO A 256 -1.98 13.89 28.00
C PRO A 256 -1.28 15.07 28.69
N LEU A 257 -2.04 16.01 29.27
CA LEU A 257 -1.44 17.18 29.95
C LEU A 257 -0.46 16.77 31.07
N ASP A 258 -0.71 15.65 31.74
CA ASP A 258 0.17 15.05 32.76
C ASP A 258 1.28 14.16 32.19
N HIS A 259 1.61 14.29 30.90
CA HIS A 259 2.62 13.41 30.30
C HIS A 259 3.97 13.55 30.98
N ARG A 260 4.39 14.77 31.33
CA ARG A 260 5.70 15.02 31.94
C ARG A 260 5.82 14.37 33.32
N THR A 261 4.81 14.53 34.17
CA THR A 261 4.82 13.90 35.51
C THR A 261 4.81 12.38 35.39
N LYS A 262 4.05 11.84 34.44
CA LYS A 262 4.00 10.40 34.17
C LYS A 262 5.31 9.86 33.57
N THR A 263 5.94 10.56 32.64
CA THR A 263 7.24 10.14 32.07
C THR A 263 8.34 10.24 33.10
N THR A 264 8.40 11.31 33.89
CA THR A 264 9.39 11.40 34.97
C THR A 264 9.20 10.29 35.98
N CYS A 265 7.95 9.96 36.37
CA CYS A 265 7.66 8.84 37.27
C CYS A 265 8.05 7.47 36.66
N LEU A 266 7.85 7.27 35.36
CA LEU A 266 8.26 6.03 34.67
C LEU A 266 9.78 5.94 34.53
N ILE A 267 10.45 7.05 34.23
CA ILE A 267 11.92 7.12 34.16
C ILE A 267 12.52 6.79 35.53
N THR A 268 12.02 7.41 36.61
CA THR A 268 12.52 7.13 37.96
C THR A 268 12.24 5.68 38.37
N GLN A 269 11.08 5.12 37.99
CA GLN A 269 10.78 3.71 38.21
C GLN A 269 11.75 2.79 37.46
N HIS A 270 12.02 3.05 36.17
CA HIS A 270 12.96 2.24 35.40
C HIS A 270 14.41 2.40 35.88
N GLU A 271 14.82 3.59 36.32
CA GLU A 271 16.13 3.80 36.96
C GLU A 271 16.25 3.00 38.26
N LEU A 272 15.17 2.92 39.06
CA LEU A 272 15.12 2.07 40.25
C LEU A 272 15.22 0.58 39.91
N ASP A 273 14.48 0.12 38.91
CA ASP A 273 14.52 -1.28 38.45
C ASP A 273 15.91 -1.67 37.94
N ILE A 274 16.58 -0.76 37.21
CA ILE A 274 17.97 -0.97 36.77
C ILE A 274 18.91 -1.08 37.97
N MET A 275 18.79 -0.22 38.99
CA MET A 275 19.61 -0.32 40.20
C MET A 275 19.39 -1.64 40.93
N VAL A 276 18.14 -2.12 41.02
CA VAL A 276 17.82 -3.43 41.62
C VAL A 276 18.47 -4.57 40.83
N LEU A 277 18.36 -4.55 39.49
CA LEU A 277 18.95 -5.56 38.62
C LEU A 277 20.49 -5.53 38.64
N GLU A 278 21.10 -4.35 38.69
CA GLU A 278 22.55 -4.21 38.81
C GLU A 278 23.07 -4.74 40.16
N ASN A 279 22.32 -4.53 41.24
CA ASN A 279 22.65 -5.08 42.56
C ASN A 279 22.50 -6.62 42.60
N GLN A 280 21.45 -7.17 41.97
CA GLN A 280 21.29 -8.62 41.78
C GLN A 280 22.44 -9.21 40.97
N MET A 281 22.82 -8.55 39.88
CA MET A 281 23.95 -8.95 39.03
C MET A 281 25.28 -8.94 39.82
N HIS A 282 25.51 -7.94 40.66
CA HIS A 282 26.66 -7.90 41.56
C HIS A 282 26.65 -9.05 42.57
N THR A 283 25.49 -9.35 43.16
CA THR A 283 25.32 -10.45 44.12
C THR A 283 25.59 -11.81 43.46
N LEU A 284 25.07 -12.03 42.25
CA LEU A 284 25.34 -13.23 41.45
C LEU A 284 26.84 -13.33 41.13
N ARG A 285 27.47 -12.23 40.69
CA ARG A 285 28.91 -12.21 40.39
C ARG A 285 29.77 -12.53 41.60
N GLU A 286 29.44 -12.01 42.78
CA GLU A 286 30.13 -12.34 44.02
C GLU A 286 29.94 -13.80 44.43
N SER A 287 28.76 -14.38 44.16
CA SER A 287 28.49 -15.80 44.41
C SER A 287 29.30 -16.73 43.52
N ILE A 288 29.60 -16.30 42.29
CA ILE A 288 30.46 -17.01 41.33
C ILE A 288 31.95 -16.93 41.72
N VAL A 289 32.40 -15.78 42.25
CA VAL A 289 33.82 -15.56 42.60
C VAL A 289 34.21 -16.24 43.92
N LYS A 290 33.27 -16.46 44.85
CA LYS A 290 33.55 -17.23 46.06
C LYS A 290 33.80 -18.71 45.70
N PRO A 291 34.93 -19.31 46.10
CA PRO A 291 35.26 -20.68 45.73
C PRO A 291 34.22 -21.65 46.31
N ARG A 292 33.31 -22.13 45.45
CA ARG A 292 32.18 -22.98 45.81
C ARG A 292 32.56 -24.45 45.63
N ARG A 293 32.12 -25.28 46.57
CA ARG A 293 32.36 -26.73 46.56
C ARG A 293 31.85 -27.37 45.25
N PRO A 294 32.55 -28.39 44.71
CA PRO A 294 32.43 -28.85 43.32
C PRO A 294 31.17 -29.69 42.99
N SER A 295 29.96 -29.26 43.38
CA SER A 295 28.74 -30.06 43.16
C SER A 295 27.47 -29.28 42.76
N ALA A 296 27.55 -27.98 42.45
CA ALA A 296 26.38 -27.20 42.00
C ALA A 296 26.39 -26.95 40.48
N PRO A 297 25.22 -26.95 39.80
CA PRO A 297 25.11 -26.78 38.35
C PRO A 297 25.41 -25.34 37.92
N GLN A 298 26.57 -25.14 37.32
CA GLN A 298 27.08 -23.83 36.89
C GLN A 298 26.37 -23.24 35.66
N ARG A 299 25.57 -24.05 34.95
CA ARG A 299 24.93 -23.68 33.68
C ARG A 299 23.71 -22.77 33.83
N ASP A 300 23.01 -22.84 34.97
CA ASP A 300 21.79 -22.07 35.19
C ASP A 300 22.09 -20.63 35.64
N GLU A 301 23.15 -20.42 36.42
CA GLU A 301 23.58 -19.09 36.88
C GLU A 301 24.08 -18.20 35.71
N ASP A 302 24.71 -18.79 34.69
CA ASP A 302 25.17 -18.07 33.49
C ASP A 302 24.01 -17.60 32.60
N VAL A 303 22.96 -18.43 32.46
CA VAL A 303 21.74 -18.06 31.70
C VAL A 303 20.97 -16.95 32.41
N GLU A 304 20.91 -16.98 33.74
CA GLU A 304 20.28 -15.92 34.54
C GLU A 304 21.07 -14.59 34.45
N LEU A 305 22.40 -14.66 34.36
CA LEU A 305 23.24 -13.49 34.14
C LEU A 305 23.04 -12.85 32.74
N GLU A 306 22.89 -13.66 31.70
CA GLU A 306 22.63 -13.15 30.34
C GLU A 306 21.24 -12.54 30.21
N THR A 307 20.22 -13.16 30.81
CA THR A 307 18.85 -12.63 30.78
C THR A 307 18.71 -11.32 31.55
N THR A 308 19.35 -11.19 32.71
CA THR A 308 19.39 -9.93 33.48
C THR A 308 20.12 -8.82 32.72
N LYS A 309 21.26 -9.13 32.08
CA LYS A 309 21.99 -8.18 31.23
C LYS A 309 21.16 -7.69 30.03
N LEU A 310 20.41 -8.60 29.38
CA LEU A 310 19.52 -8.24 28.28
C LEU A 310 18.37 -7.36 28.77
N ARG A 311 17.83 -7.61 29.96
CA ARG A 311 16.76 -6.78 30.53
C ARG A 311 17.22 -5.38 30.93
N ILE A 312 18.45 -5.24 31.44
CA ILE A 312 19.06 -3.94 31.70
C ILE A 312 19.23 -3.15 30.40
N SER A 313 19.68 -3.80 29.32
CA SER A 313 19.87 -3.12 28.03
C SER A 313 18.55 -2.68 27.40
N THR A 314 17.49 -3.48 27.51
CA THR A 314 16.15 -3.08 27.05
C THR A 314 15.60 -1.89 27.84
N LEU A 315 15.72 -1.91 29.18
CA LEU A 315 15.25 -0.81 30.03
C LEU A 315 16.02 0.49 29.75
N ARG A 316 17.35 0.41 29.58
CA ARG A 316 18.15 1.58 29.19
C ARG A 316 17.73 2.15 27.82
N GLN A 317 17.40 1.28 26.87
CA GLN A 317 16.90 1.70 25.56
C GLN A 317 15.53 2.38 25.66
N GLU A 318 14.63 1.87 26.50
CA GLU A 318 13.33 2.50 26.79
C GLU A 318 13.48 3.87 27.47
N ILE A 319 14.41 4.02 28.43
CA ILE A 319 14.71 5.33 29.05
C ILE A 319 15.21 6.33 28.01
N VAL A 320 16.10 5.92 27.09
CA VAL A 320 16.58 6.81 26.02
C VAL A 320 15.43 7.24 25.12
N GLN A 321 14.50 6.33 24.77
CA GLN A 321 13.31 6.68 23.99
C GLN A 321 12.38 7.64 24.75
N LEU A 322 12.17 7.41 26.05
CA LEU A 322 11.35 8.28 26.91
C LEU A 322 11.96 9.68 27.06
N ARG A 323 13.29 9.78 27.25
CA ARG A 323 13.99 11.07 27.29
C ARG A 323 13.94 11.80 25.95
N GLN A 324 14.10 11.09 24.82
CA GLN A 324 13.90 11.68 23.50
C GLN A 324 12.48 12.21 23.27
N VAL A 325 11.47 11.61 23.90
CA VAL A 325 10.09 12.08 23.87
C VAL A 325 9.88 13.29 24.79
N GLU A 326 10.55 13.33 25.94
CA GLU A 326 10.52 14.45 26.90
C GLU A 326 11.21 15.72 26.35
N ASP A 327 12.30 15.55 25.60
CA ASP A 327 13.04 16.66 24.97
C ASP A 327 12.28 17.32 23.80
N GLN A 328 11.19 16.70 23.33
CA GLN A 328 10.36 17.30 22.28
C GLN A 328 9.41 18.34 22.87
N ASN A 329 9.46 19.55 22.30
CA ASN A 329 8.62 20.66 22.72
C ASN A 329 7.12 20.26 22.76
N PRO A 330 6.47 20.25 23.94
CA PRO A 330 5.07 19.83 24.07
C PRO A 330 4.13 20.77 23.31
N LEU A 331 4.49 22.07 23.24
CA LEU A 331 3.78 23.06 22.43
C LEU A 331 3.85 22.74 20.93
N ALA A 332 5.00 22.28 20.42
CA ALA A 332 5.13 21.91 19.03
C ALA A 332 4.28 20.68 18.68
N ARG A 333 4.22 19.69 19.59
CA ARG A 333 3.33 18.53 19.44
C ARG A 333 1.85 18.91 19.50
N LEU A 334 1.45 19.76 20.46
CA LEU A 334 0.07 20.24 20.56
C LEU A 334 -0.34 21.03 19.31
N LEU A 335 0.55 21.90 18.83
CA LEU A 335 0.34 22.67 17.60
C LEU A 335 0.25 21.73 16.38
N LEU A 336 1.09 20.71 16.30
CA LEU A 336 1.02 19.70 15.24
C LEU A 336 -0.31 18.92 15.30
N VAL A 337 -0.75 18.49 16.48
CA VAL A 337 -2.05 17.83 16.69
C VAL A 337 -3.20 18.75 16.25
N ALA A 338 -3.18 20.01 16.67
CA ALA A 338 -4.20 20.99 16.30
C ALA A 338 -4.23 21.21 14.78
N ILE A 339 -3.07 21.36 14.14
CA ILE A 339 -2.95 21.49 12.69
C ILE A 339 -3.49 20.24 11.98
N PHE A 340 -3.08 19.04 12.39
CA PHE A 340 -3.59 17.79 11.82
C PHE A 340 -5.09 17.62 12.02
N PHE A 341 -5.61 17.97 13.20
CA PHE A 341 -7.03 17.90 13.49
C PHE A 341 -7.83 18.88 12.62
N LEU A 342 -7.34 20.12 12.45
CA LEU A 342 -7.95 21.12 11.58
C LEU A 342 -7.91 20.70 10.11
N LEU A 343 -6.79 20.17 9.62
CA LEU A 343 -6.64 19.64 8.26
C LEU A 343 -7.61 18.48 8.00
N ASN A 344 -7.70 17.52 8.94
CA ASN A 344 -8.63 16.39 8.82
C ASN A 344 -10.08 16.84 8.89
N SER A 345 -10.41 17.79 9.77
CA SER A 345 -11.77 18.36 9.88
C SER A 345 -12.17 19.11 8.62
N MET A 346 -11.27 19.95 8.08
CA MET A 346 -11.48 20.68 6.83
C MET A 346 -11.65 19.70 5.66
N GLY A 347 -10.80 18.69 5.55
CA GLY A 347 -10.90 17.64 4.52
C GLY A 347 -12.22 16.88 4.60
N TRP A 348 -12.63 16.46 5.79
CA TRP A 348 -13.90 15.77 6.00
C TRP A 348 -15.12 16.64 5.65
N VAL A 349 -15.17 17.87 6.16
CA VAL A 349 -16.27 18.81 5.91
C VAL A 349 -16.37 19.15 4.42
N THR A 350 -15.24 19.35 3.73
CA THR A 350 -15.24 19.62 2.28
C THR A 350 -15.73 18.44 1.47
N VAL A 351 -15.39 17.19 1.83
CA VAL A 351 -15.95 15.99 1.19
C VAL A 351 -17.47 15.92 1.45
N MET A 352 -17.93 16.10 2.68
CA MET A 352 -19.36 16.06 2.99
C MET A 352 -20.15 17.11 2.24
N LEU A 353 -19.68 18.36 2.28
CA LEU A 353 -20.32 19.47 1.62
C LEU A 353 -20.46 19.22 0.12
N ARG A 354 -19.48 18.59 -0.52
CA ARG A 354 -19.55 18.24 -1.94
C ARG A 354 -20.53 17.12 -2.24
N ILE A 355 -20.51 16.05 -1.46
CA ILE A 355 -21.43 14.93 -1.65
C ILE A 355 -22.87 15.40 -1.40
N THR A 356 -23.11 16.19 -0.35
CA THR A 356 -24.44 16.74 -0.05
C THR A 356 -24.89 17.75 -1.11
N ALA A 357 -24.03 18.68 -1.54
CA ALA A 357 -24.36 19.59 -2.64
C ALA A 357 -24.69 18.81 -3.91
N SER A 358 -23.87 17.81 -4.27
CA SER A 358 -24.10 16.97 -5.44
C SER A 358 -25.41 16.16 -5.35
N LEU A 359 -25.79 15.69 -4.16
CA LEU A 359 -27.05 14.99 -3.92
C LEU A 359 -28.23 15.96 -3.98
N MET A 360 -28.16 17.10 -3.29
CA MET A 360 -29.19 18.13 -3.28
C MET A 360 -29.49 18.59 -4.70
N ASN A 361 -28.45 18.85 -5.49
CA ASN A 361 -28.62 19.21 -6.89
C ASN A 361 -29.35 18.12 -7.68
N HIS A 362 -29.05 16.85 -7.44
CA HIS A 362 -29.75 15.77 -8.12
C HIS A 362 -31.23 15.64 -7.70
N VAL A 363 -31.52 15.78 -6.41
CA VAL A 363 -32.88 15.68 -5.85
C VAL A 363 -33.72 16.91 -6.23
N LEU A 364 -33.21 18.12 -6.04
CA LEU A 364 -33.92 19.37 -6.34
C LEU A 364 -34.09 19.59 -7.84
N SER A 365 -33.10 19.20 -8.65
CA SER A 365 -33.16 19.47 -10.08
C SER A 365 -34.08 18.55 -10.88
N SER A 366 -34.61 17.48 -10.24
CA SER A 366 -35.72 16.71 -10.78
C SER A 366 -37.01 17.54 -10.93
N ASN A 367 -37.13 18.69 -10.22
CA ASN A 367 -38.28 19.59 -10.29
C ASN A 367 -37.94 21.01 -10.81
N LEU A 368 -36.68 21.45 -10.74
CA LEU A 368 -36.23 22.76 -11.21
C LEU A 368 -34.87 22.63 -11.92
N ARG A 369 -34.90 22.58 -13.25
CA ARG A 369 -33.76 22.53 -14.22
C ARG A 369 -32.50 21.76 -13.77
N PRO A 370 -32.13 20.65 -14.44
CA PRO A 370 -30.99 19.81 -14.07
C PRO A 370 -29.72 20.66 -13.87
N TRP A 371 -29.09 20.53 -12.70
CA TRP A 371 -27.64 20.63 -12.60
C TRP A 371 -27.08 19.47 -13.42
N GLY A 372 -27.13 19.64 -14.74
CA GLY A 372 -26.70 18.65 -15.69
C GLY A 372 -25.21 18.46 -15.50
N VAL A 373 -24.81 17.20 -15.27
CA VAL A 373 -23.44 16.75 -15.52
C VAL A 373 -23.17 17.00 -17.01
N GLY A 374 -22.74 18.21 -17.37
CA GLY A 374 -22.48 18.62 -18.75
C GLY A 374 -22.86 20.05 -19.16
N GLU A 375 -23.63 20.83 -18.38
CA GLU A 375 -23.91 22.24 -18.72
C GLU A 375 -23.23 23.21 -17.73
N PRO A 376 -22.45 24.19 -18.23
CA PRO A 376 -21.53 25.00 -17.43
C PRO A 376 -22.29 26.13 -16.73
N GLN A 377 -22.98 25.83 -15.63
CA GLN A 377 -23.13 26.88 -14.62
C GLN A 377 -21.78 27.08 -13.94
N PRO A 378 -21.34 28.33 -13.73
CA PRO A 378 -20.07 28.59 -13.08
C PRO A 378 -20.12 27.96 -11.68
N PRO A 379 -19.18 27.07 -11.34
CA PRO A 379 -19.13 26.54 -10.00
C PRO A 379 -18.96 27.70 -9.01
N PRO A 380 -19.44 27.57 -7.77
CA PRO A 380 -19.27 28.63 -6.78
C PRO A 380 -17.78 28.97 -6.63
N GLN A 381 -17.45 30.23 -6.35
CA GLN A 381 -16.07 30.75 -6.37
C GLN A 381 -15.09 29.97 -5.46
N TRP A 382 -15.58 29.32 -4.40
CA TRP A 382 -14.78 28.49 -3.49
C TRP A 382 -14.52 27.06 -3.99
N TRP A 383 -15.14 26.65 -5.09
CA TRP A 383 -15.05 25.30 -5.62
C TRP A 383 -13.65 24.92 -6.14
N PRO A 384 -12.92 25.77 -6.90
CA PRO A 384 -11.58 25.40 -7.38
C PRO A 384 -10.60 25.14 -6.25
N VAL A 385 -10.69 25.90 -5.15
CA VAL A 385 -9.80 25.79 -3.99
C VAL A 385 -10.09 24.54 -3.15
N THR A 386 -11.37 24.20 -2.98
CA THR A 386 -11.77 23.07 -2.12
C THR A 386 -11.71 21.71 -2.82
N GLU A 387 -11.65 21.67 -4.16
CA GLU A 387 -11.60 20.44 -4.96
C GLU A 387 -10.34 19.58 -4.69
N PRO A 388 -9.11 20.12 -4.79
CA PRO A 388 -7.91 19.35 -4.51
C PRO A 388 -7.82 18.90 -3.05
N ILE A 389 -8.33 19.69 -2.11
CA ILE A 389 -8.38 19.36 -0.68
C ILE A 389 -9.29 18.15 -0.45
N ALA A 390 -10.53 18.22 -0.95
CA ALA A 390 -11.50 17.13 -0.82
C ALA A 390 -10.99 15.85 -1.49
N LEU A 391 -10.40 15.98 -2.67
CA LEU A 391 -9.88 14.85 -3.42
C LEU A 391 -8.66 14.20 -2.76
N GLY A 392 -7.69 15.01 -2.30
CA GLY A 392 -6.54 14.51 -1.55
C GLY A 392 -6.95 13.81 -0.26
N PHE A 393 -7.84 14.42 0.51
CA PHE A 393 -8.36 13.83 1.75
C PHE A 393 -9.13 12.53 1.48
N PHE A 394 -10.02 12.51 0.47
CA PHE A 394 -10.77 11.32 0.09
C PHE A 394 -9.85 10.17 -0.33
N SER A 395 -8.78 10.47 -1.07
CA SER A 395 -7.82 9.47 -1.52
C SER A 395 -7.04 8.87 -0.35
N VAL A 396 -6.49 9.72 0.52
CA VAL A 396 -5.70 9.30 1.68
C VAL A 396 -6.57 8.50 2.66
N SER A 397 -7.78 8.99 2.97
CA SER A 397 -8.71 8.26 3.85
C SER A 397 -9.11 6.91 3.27
N THR A 398 -9.35 6.81 1.96
CA THR A 398 -9.65 5.53 1.30
C THR A 398 -8.49 4.54 1.42
N ILE A 399 -7.25 4.98 1.14
CA ILE A 399 -6.06 4.14 1.26
C ILE A 399 -5.84 3.69 2.71
N VAL A 400 -5.92 4.62 3.67
CA VAL A 400 -5.73 4.33 5.10
C VAL A 400 -6.78 3.34 5.59
N GLY A 401 -8.05 3.56 5.27
CA GLY A 401 -9.12 2.65 5.65
C GLY A 401 -8.86 1.25 5.10
N PHE A 402 -8.35 1.15 3.86
CA PHE A 402 -8.19 -0.14 3.22
C PHE A 402 -7.15 -0.99 3.96
N PHE A 403 -6.00 -0.40 4.25
CA PHE A 403 -4.94 -1.06 5.00
C PHE A 403 -5.35 -1.42 6.43
N GLN A 404 -6.34 -0.75 7.00
CA GLN A 404 -6.90 -1.12 8.29
C GLN A 404 -7.87 -2.28 8.22
N ARG A 405 -8.71 -2.33 7.17
CA ARG A 405 -9.66 -3.43 6.99
C ARG A 405 -8.96 -4.74 6.66
N VAL A 406 -7.84 -4.66 5.94
CA VAL A 406 -7.01 -5.82 5.55
C VAL A 406 -5.61 -5.68 6.14
N PRO A 407 -5.43 -5.88 7.47
CA PRO A 407 -4.13 -5.74 8.13
C PRO A 407 -3.10 -6.76 7.63
N GLN A 408 -3.57 -7.85 7.01
CA GLN A 408 -2.74 -8.84 6.32
C GLN A 408 -2.04 -8.30 5.07
N LEU A 409 -2.42 -7.12 4.57
CA LEU A 409 -1.75 -6.44 3.46
C LEU A 409 -0.90 -5.25 3.91
N GLN A 410 -0.80 -4.97 5.22
CA GLN A 410 0.11 -3.92 5.67
C GLN A 410 1.56 -4.32 5.42
N LEU A 411 2.32 -3.45 4.75
CA LEU A 411 3.74 -3.64 4.54
C LEU A 411 4.46 -3.46 5.89
N ARG A 412 5.20 -4.48 6.32
CA ARG A 412 5.98 -4.43 7.57
C ARG A 412 7.44 -4.21 7.22
N ARG A 413 8.04 -3.17 7.79
CA ARG A 413 9.45 -2.84 7.55
C ARG A 413 10.33 -4.07 7.76
N HIS A 414 11.13 -4.42 6.76
CA HIS A 414 12.04 -5.56 6.74
C HIS A 414 11.43 -6.97 6.94
N LYS A 415 10.10 -7.13 6.90
CA LYS A 415 9.43 -8.43 7.20
C LYS A 415 8.30 -8.78 6.23
N THR A 416 8.27 -8.18 5.03
CA THR A 416 7.17 -8.41 4.09
C THR A 416 7.53 -9.49 3.06
N PRO A 417 6.77 -10.60 2.98
CA PRO A 417 6.95 -11.57 1.90
C PRO A 417 6.50 -10.97 0.56
N ALA A 418 7.14 -11.39 -0.54
CA ALA A 418 6.90 -10.84 -1.87
C ALA A 418 5.43 -10.95 -2.34
N PRO A 419 4.69 -12.06 -2.14
CA PRO A 419 3.28 -12.14 -2.51
C PRO A 419 2.41 -11.09 -1.83
N ARG A 420 2.71 -10.77 -0.56
CA ARG A 420 2.02 -9.73 0.19
C ARG A 420 2.34 -8.33 -0.35
N MET A 421 3.56 -8.09 -0.84
CA MET A 421 3.91 -6.84 -1.52
C MET A 421 3.11 -6.69 -2.82
N VAL A 422 3.06 -7.74 -3.65
CA VAL A 422 2.28 -7.75 -4.91
C VAL A 422 0.81 -7.47 -4.63
N ALA A 423 0.20 -8.16 -3.66
CA ALA A 423 -1.19 -7.96 -3.30
C ALA A 423 -1.46 -6.52 -2.81
N SER A 424 -0.56 -5.96 -1.99
CA SER A 424 -0.68 -4.58 -1.49
C SER A 424 -0.61 -3.54 -2.61
N ILE A 425 0.29 -3.73 -3.58
CA ILE A 425 0.50 -2.78 -4.68
C ILE A 425 -0.61 -2.90 -5.72
N SER A 426 -1.06 -4.12 -6.03
CA SER A 426 -2.25 -4.37 -6.85
C SER A 426 -3.46 -3.63 -6.31
N LEU A 427 -3.55 -3.55 -5.00
CA LEU A 427 -4.63 -2.87 -4.31
C LEU A 427 -4.57 -1.35 -4.45
N VAL A 428 -3.39 -0.77 -4.23
CA VAL A 428 -3.18 0.66 -4.41
C VAL A 428 -3.42 1.03 -5.88
N LEU A 429 -2.96 0.21 -6.83
CA LEU A 429 -3.26 0.35 -8.25
C LEU A 429 -4.76 0.32 -8.54
N LEU A 430 -5.50 -0.65 -7.97
CA LEU A 430 -6.95 -0.76 -8.11
C LEU A 430 -7.66 0.49 -7.61
N ILE A 431 -7.29 0.98 -6.41
CA ILE A 431 -7.85 2.21 -5.84
C ILE A 431 -7.53 3.40 -6.75
N THR A 432 -6.26 3.62 -7.10
CA THR A 432 -5.85 4.73 -7.97
C THR A 432 -6.60 4.70 -9.30
N MET A 433 -6.84 3.52 -9.86
CA MET A 433 -7.56 3.35 -11.13
C MET A 433 -9.03 3.74 -11.07
N ALA A 434 -9.70 3.35 -9.99
CA ALA A 434 -11.13 3.60 -9.80
C ALA A 434 -11.42 5.01 -9.26
N LEU A 435 -10.45 5.61 -8.56
CA LEU A 435 -10.60 6.87 -7.83
C LEU A 435 -11.12 8.03 -8.70
N PRO A 436 -10.64 8.29 -9.94
CA PRO A 436 -11.17 9.38 -10.78
C PRO A 436 -12.66 9.18 -11.09
N LEU A 437 -13.08 7.94 -11.37
CA LEU A 437 -14.47 7.61 -11.65
C LEU A 437 -15.34 7.77 -10.39
N ILE A 438 -14.85 7.29 -9.24
CA ILE A 438 -15.54 7.39 -7.95
C ILE A 438 -15.71 8.85 -7.53
N CYS A 439 -14.64 9.65 -7.60
CA CYS A 439 -14.68 11.08 -7.26
C CYS A 439 -15.66 11.84 -8.15
N ARG A 440 -15.74 11.50 -9.45
CA ARG A 440 -16.73 12.07 -10.37
C ARG A 440 -18.15 11.61 -10.03
N ALA A 441 -18.35 10.31 -9.78
CA ALA A 441 -19.65 9.75 -9.42
C ALA A 441 -20.22 10.37 -8.14
N LEU A 442 -19.35 10.68 -7.16
CA LEU A 442 -19.72 11.36 -5.91
C LEU A 442 -19.93 12.87 -6.07
N GLY A 443 -19.53 13.46 -7.21
CA GLY A 443 -19.52 14.91 -7.41
C GLY A 443 -18.42 15.62 -6.62
N ILE A 444 -17.38 14.90 -6.17
CA ILE A 444 -16.19 15.49 -5.56
C ILE A 444 -15.38 16.23 -6.62
N SER A 445 -15.31 15.71 -7.84
CA SER A 445 -14.68 16.41 -8.96
C SER A 445 -15.65 16.65 -10.11
N ILE A 446 -15.51 17.81 -10.76
CA ILE A 446 -16.27 18.18 -11.96
C ILE A 446 -15.56 17.67 -13.22
N VAL A 447 -14.24 17.53 -13.19
CA VAL A 447 -13.46 17.23 -14.39
C VAL A 447 -13.58 15.75 -14.76
N ALA A 448 -13.86 15.56 -16.04
CA ALA A 448 -13.75 14.30 -16.74
C ALA A 448 -12.26 13.97 -16.96
N TYR A 449 -11.74 12.94 -16.29
CA TYR A 449 -10.35 12.50 -16.47
C TYR A 449 -10.25 11.36 -17.48
N GLY A 450 -9.37 11.52 -18.48
CA GLY A 450 -8.96 10.46 -19.40
C GLY A 450 -10.13 9.75 -20.12
N PRO A 451 -10.06 8.42 -20.32
CA PRO A 451 -11.09 7.66 -21.05
C PRO A 451 -12.45 7.66 -20.35
N TYR A 452 -12.49 8.08 -19.08
CA TYR A 452 -13.73 8.18 -18.31
C TYR A 452 -14.56 9.43 -18.65
N ALA A 453 -14.07 10.29 -19.53
CA ALA A 453 -14.77 11.51 -19.92
C ALA A 453 -16.17 11.23 -20.48
N ASN A 454 -16.27 10.16 -21.27
CA ASN A 454 -17.43 9.85 -22.10
C ASN A 454 -18.24 8.65 -21.62
N VAL A 455 -18.00 8.10 -20.42
CA VAL A 455 -18.69 6.87 -19.96
C VAL A 455 -20.20 7.12 -19.93
N PRO A 456 -20.96 6.54 -20.87
CA PRO A 456 -22.39 6.83 -21.00
C PRO A 456 -23.17 6.21 -19.85
N LEU A 457 -22.62 5.20 -19.18
CA LEU A 457 -23.30 4.45 -18.13
C LEU A 457 -23.71 5.33 -16.93
N ILE A 458 -22.81 6.19 -16.42
CA ILE A 458 -23.14 7.12 -15.31
C ILE A 458 -24.08 8.22 -15.80
N ARG A 459 -23.92 8.65 -17.06
CA ARG A 459 -24.77 9.68 -17.67
C ARG A 459 -26.21 9.20 -17.89
N ASN A 460 -26.36 7.94 -18.28
CA ASN A 460 -27.64 7.33 -18.65
C ASN A 460 -28.38 6.71 -17.45
N HIS A 461 -27.67 6.40 -16.36
CA HIS A 461 -28.26 5.83 -15.14
C HIS A 461 -28.01 6.71 -13.91
N PRO A 462 -28.65 7.90 -13.83
CA PRO A 462 -28.49 8.86 -12.73
C PRO A 462 -28.88 8.29 -11.36
N TRP A 463 -29.82 7.34 -11.32
CA TRP A 463 -30.26 6.67 -10.11
C TRP A 463 -29.12 5.90 -9.42
N LEU A 464 -28.19 5.33 -10.19
CA LEU A 464 -27.08 4.53 -9.66
C LEU A 464 -26.05 5.42 -8.95
N ALA A 465 -25.72 6.57 -9.56
CA ALA A 465 -24.89 7.57 -8.91
C ALA A 465 -25.55 8.10 -7.63
N SER A 466 -26.87 8.29 -7.64
CA SER A 466 -27.63 8.77 -6.48
C SER A 466 -27.72 7.75 -5.36
N SER A 467 -27.98 6.48 -5.67
CA SER A 467 -27.95 5.40 -4.67
C SER A 467 -26.56 5.25 -4.08
N TYR A 468 -25.50 5.40 -4.89
CA TYR A 468 -24.13 5.37 -4.40
C TYR A 468 -23.81 6.56 -3.48
N LYS A 469 -24.20 7.79 -3.84
CA LYS A 469 -24.04 8.98 -2.98
C LYS A 469 -24.82 8.85 -1.67
N ALA A 470 -26.07 8.39 -1.73
CA ALA A 470 -26.90 8.17 -0.55
C ALA A 470 -26.32 7.09 0.36
N PHE A 471 -25.86 5.99 -0.23
CA PHE A 471 -25.17 4.93 0.50
C PHE A 471 -23.89 5.44 1.17
N MET A 472 -23.11 6.25 0.46
CA MET A 472 -21.93 6.91 1.02
C MET A 472 -22.28 7.80 2.20
N LEU A 473 -23.24 8.72 2.04
CA LEU A 473 -23.67 9.59 3.14
C LEU A 473 -24.21 8.80 4.34
N TRP A 474 -24.90 7.68 4.08
CA TRP A 474 -25.37 6.80 5.14
C TRP A 474 -24.22 6.15 5.91
N GLN A 475 -23.17 5.68 5.23
CA GLN A 475 -21.98 5.12 5.88
C GLN A 475 -21.12 6.17 6.59
N LEU A 476 -21.11 7.39 6.07
CA LEU A 476 -20.36 8.51 6.64
C LEU A 476 -21.10 9.16 7.84
N GLY A 477 -22.34 8.77 8.11
CA GLY A 477 -23.14 9.28 9.21
C GLY A 477 -22.52 9.01 10.60
N PRO A 478 -22.62 9.97 11.54
CA PRO A 478 -21.91 9.94 12.83
C PRO A 478 -22.26 8.75 13.73
N ALA A 479 -23.40 8.09 13.49
CA ALA A 479 -23.87 6.97 14.32
C ALA A 479 -23.09 5.66 14.12
N ARG A 480 -22.28 5.53 13.05
CA ARG A 480 -21.51 4.31 12.76
C ARG A 480 -20.00 4.45 12.81
N THR A 481 -19.48 5.67 12.80
CA THR A 481 -18.02 5.92 12.84
C THR A 481 -17.47 6.01 14.26
N LEU A 482 -18.34 6.09 15.26
CA LEU A 482 -17.99 6.17 16.69
C LEU A 482 -18.18 4.84 17.47
N LEU A 483 -18.82 3.84 16.87
CA LEU A 483 -18.88 2.45 17.35
C LEU A 483 -17.83 1.63 16.60
#